data_AF-A0A380WV96-F1
#
_entry.id   AF-A0A380WV96-F1
#
_cell.length_a   1.000
_cell.length_b   1.000
_cell.length_c   1.000
_cell.angle_alpha   90.00
_cell.angle_beta   90.00
_cell.angle_gamma   90.00
#
_symmetry.space_group_name_H-M   'P 1'
#
loop_
_entity.id
_entity.type
_entity.pdbx_description
1 polymer ?
#
loop_
_entity_poly.entity_id
_entity_poly.type
_entity_poly.pdbx_seq_one_letter_code
_entity_poly.pdbx_strand_id
1 'polypeptide(L)'
;MEQAISYDNNIDLFKEYQKTKSIRLRNEIALKNKKLIYIGMKGLYSSNANDIEELEQEAFICLLKAVETFDVSKGFKFSTYAISCIKAITRNRLDYSIDLSLDEPIQNQDGENLSMVDTLEDERVDIESDCVDRYNRNRFK
;
A
#
# COMPACT_ATOMS: atom_id res chain seq x y z
N MET A 1 32.68 14.59 -4.50
CA MET A 1 32.64 14.59 -5.97
C MET A 1 31.30 14.05 -6.39
N GLU A 2 30.41 14.95 -6.76
CA GLU A 2 29.05 14.68 -7.21
C GLU A 2 29.13 14.25 -8.68
N GLN A 3 29.17 12.94 -8.93
CA GLN A 3 29.15 12.45 -10.31
C GLN A 3 27.76 12.71 -10.90
N ALA A 4 27.74 13.60 -11.90
CA ALA A 4 26.61 13.80 -12.78
C ALA A 4 26.08 12.44 -13.25
N ILE A 5 24.86 12.10 -12.83
CA ILE A 5 24.16 10.89 -13.24
C ILE A 5 23.84 11.09 -14.72
N SER A 6 24.66 10.52 -15.60
CA SER A 6 24.35 10.44 -17.03
C SER A 6 23.12 9.56 -17.18
N TYR A 7 21.96 10.19 -17.39
CA TYR A 7 20.66 9.53 -17.59
C TYR A 7 20.55 8.85 -18.97
N ASP A 8 21.59 8.90 -19.79
CA ASP A 8 21.53 8.54 -21.22
C ASP A 8 21.72 7.05 -21.53
N ASN A 9 22.21 6.21 -20.61
CA ASN A 9 22.49 4.80 -20.89
C ASN A 9 21.62 3.79 -20.11
N ASN A 10 20.38 4.14 -19.77
CA ASN A 10 19.41 3.14 -19.29
C ASN A 10 19.01 2.16 -20.41
N ILE A 11 19.01 2.61 -21.67
CA ILE A 11 18.53 1.82 -22.81
C ILE A 11 19.31 0.52 -22.95
N ASP A 12 20.64 0.57 -22.83
CA ASP A 12 21.47 -0.62 -23.01
C ASP A 12 21.32 -1.61 -21.84
N LEU A 13 21.18 -1.10 -20.61
CA LEU A 13 20.83 -1.93 -19.45
C LEU A 13 19.48 -2.63 -19.64
N PHE A 14 18.48 -1.93 -20.17
CA PHE A 14 17.17 -2.53 -20.46
C PHE A 14 17.25 -3.55 -21.60
N LYS A 15 18.02 -3.30 -22.65
CA LYS A 15 18.26 -4.28 -23.74
C LYS A 15 18.95 -5.53 -23.22
N GLU A 16 19.93 -5.39 -22.34
CA GLU A 16 20.62 -6.52 -21.70
C GLU A 16 19.66 -7.29 -20.79
N TYR A 17 18.86 -6.57 -20.00
CA TYR A 17 17.84 -7.17 -19.13
C TYR A 17 16.77 -7.93 -19.93
N GLN A 18 16.35 -7.43 -21.09
CA GLN A 18 15.41 -8.13 -21.96
C GLN A 18 15.96 -9.48 -22.46
N LYS A 19 17.29 -9.60 -22.61
CA LYS A 19 17.95 -10.85 -23.04
C LYS A 19 18.20 -11.82 -21.90
N THR A 20 18.71 -11.34 -20.78
CA THR A 20 19.13 -12.20 -19.64
C THR A 20 18.03 -12.43 -18.62
N LYS A 21 17.08 -11.50 -18.47
CA LYS A 21 16.07 -11.48 -17.40
C LYS A 21 16.66 -11.67 -16.00
N SER A 22 17.89 -11.22 -15.80
CA SER A 22 18.63 -11.38 -14.54
C SER A 22 18.04 -10.51 -13.42
N ILE A 23 17.76 -11.14 -12.28
CA ILE A 23 17.26 -10.45 -11.07
C ILE A 23 18.25 -9.39 -10.58
N ARG A 24 19.55 -9.67 -10.67
CA ARG A 24 20.60 -8.72 -10.26
C ARG A 24 20.52 -7.43 -11.07
N LEU A 25 20.37 -7.55 -12.39
CA LEU A 25 20.28 -6.42 -13.30
C LEU A 25 18.98 -5.63 -13.09
N ARG A 26 17.85 -6.32 -12.85
CA ARG A 26 16.58 -5.67 -12.46
C ARG A 26 16.77 -4.79 -11.23
N ASN A 27 17.37 -5.33 -10.18
CA ASN A 27 17.58 -4.63 -8.92
C ASN A 27 18.55 -3.45 -9.10
N GLU A 28 19.61 -3.60 -9.92
CA GLU A 28 20.53 -2.52 -10.23
C GLU A 28 19.84 -1.36 -10.95
N ILE A 29 19.03 -1.65 -11.97
CA ILE A 29 18.26 -0.64 -12.70
C ILE A 29 17.30 0.08 -11.74
N ALA A 30 16.59 -0.65 -10.88
CA ALA A 30 15.68 -0.06 -9.90
C ALA A 30 16.43 0.87 -8.92
N LEU A 31 17.56 0.43 -8.37
CA LEU A 31 18.36 1.22 -7.43
C LEU A 31 18.93 2.50 -8.08
N LYS A 32 19.39 2.44 -9.33
CA LYS A 32 19.83 3.63 -10.09
C LYS A 32 18.72 4.65 -10.27
N ASN A 33 17.48 4.19 -10.40
CA ASN A 33 16.30 5.01 -10.66
C ASN A 33 15.43 5.29 -9.42
N LYS A 34 15.89 4.94 -8.20
CA LYS A 34 15.12 5.10 -6.96
C LYS A 34 14.65 6.53 -6.70
N LYS A 35 15.36 7.54 -7.21
CA LYS A 35 14.96 8.96 -7.08
C LYS A 35 13.59 9.27 -7.71
N LEU A 36 13.13 8.44 -8.65
CA LEU A 36 11.80 8.57 -9.25
C LEU A 36 10.67 8.33 -8.24
N ILE A 37 10.93 7.58 -7.16
CA ILE A 37 9.97 7.33 -6.08
C ILE A 37 9.58 8.65 -5.41
N TYR A 38 10.55 9.45 -4.97
CA TYR A 38 10.29 10.76 -4.37
C TYR A 38 9.50 11.70 -5.29
N ILE A 39 9.74 11.61 -6.61
CA ILE A 39 9.01 12.42 -7.60
C ILE A 39 7.57 11.92 -7.76
N GLY A 40 7.37 10.60 -7.82
CA GLY A 40 6.05 9.97 -7.95
C GLY A 40 5.18 10.15 -6.70
N MET A 41 5.80 10.19 -5.52
CA MET A 41 5.14 10.38 -4.23
C MET A 41 4.96 11.85 -3.81
N LYS A 42 5.46 12.80 -4.61
CA LYS A 42 5.42 14.22 -4.27
C LYS A 42 3.98 14.68 -3.98
N GLY A 43 3.76 15.24 -2.79
CA GLY A 43 2.46 15.73 -2.33
C GLY A 43 1.68 14.76 -1.44
N LEU A 44 2.21 13.57 -1.17
CA LEU A 44 1.57 12.54 -0.31
C LEU A 44 2.25 12.39 1.06
N TYR A 45 3.31 13.17 1.31
CA TYR A 45 4.05 13.19 2.58
C TYR A 45 3.29 13.87 3.74
N SER A 46 1.98 14.07 3.61
CA SER A 46 1.16 14.76 4.61
C SER A 46 0.47 13.81 5.60
N SER A 47 0.58 12.50 5.40
CA SER A 47 0.09 11.46 6.31
C SER A 47 1.16 11.06 7.33
N ASN A 48 0.79 10.25 8.34
CA ASN A 48 1.66 9.87 9.46
C ASN A 48 2.99 9.25 8.98
N ALA A 49 4.03 9.27 9.82
CA ALA A 49 5.34 8.75 9.46
C ALA A 49 5.32 7.26 9.04
N ASN A 50 4.47 6.45 9.68
CA ASN A 50 4.28 5.04 9.32
C ASN A 50 3.68 4.88 7.91
N ASP A 51 2.71 5.72 7.55
CA ASP A 51 2.07 5.69 6.23
C ASP A 51 3.07 6.03 5.12
N ILE A 52 4.01 6.93 5.41
CA ILE A 52 5.06 7.33 4.45
C ILE A 52 6.02 6.16 4.18
N GLU A 53 6.43 5.42 5.22
CA GLU A 53 7.32 4.27 5.07
C GLU A 53 6.64 3.15 4.26
N GLU A 54 5.38 2.84 4.57
CA GLU A 54 4.61 1.85 3.81
C GLU A 54 4.47 2.25 2.33
N LEU A 55 4.14 3.52 2.07
CA LEU A 55 4.05 4.04 0.71
C LEU A 55 5.38 3.95 -0.03
N GLU A 56 6.51 4.20 0.65
CA GLU A 56 7.84 4.06 0.05
C GLU A 56 8.11 2.60 -0.32
N GLN A 57 7.77 1.65 0.55
CA GLN A 57 7.92 0.22 0.27
C GLN A 57 7.07 -0.23 -0.93
N GLU A 58 5.82 0.20 -1.01
CA GLU A 58 4.95 -0.06 -2.17
C GLU A 58 5.49 0.55 -3.45
N ALA A 59 6.02 1.78 -3.38
CA ALA A 59 6.62 2.45 -4.53
C ALA A 59 7.87 1.71 -5.03
N PHE A 60 8.67 1.11 -4.13
CA PHE A 60 9.79 0.25 -4.51
C PHE A 60 9.33 -1.01 -5.26
N ILE A 61 8.28 -1.67 -4.76
CA ILE A 61 7.68 -2.84 -5.45
C ILE A 61 7.19 -2.43 -6.83
N CYS A 62 6.52 -1.28 -6.93
CA CYS A 62 6.03 -0.74 -8.19
C CYS A 62 7.17 -0.43 -9.17
N LEU A 63 8.26 0.17 -8.68
CA LEU A 63 9.45 0.45 -9.49
C LEU A 63 10.08 -0.85 -10.04
N LEU A 64 10.16 -1.91 -9.24
CA LEU A 64 10.65 -3.22 -9.70
C LEU A 64 9.77 -3.80 -10.81
N LYS A 65 8.44 -3.78 -10.62
CA LYS A 65 7.48 -4.20 -11.65
C LYS A 65 7.57 -3.34 -12.91
N ALA A 66 7.80 -2.04 -12.75
CA ALA A 66 8.01 -1.14 -13.88
C ALA A 66 9.25 -1.53 -14.68
N VAL A 67 10.35 -1.91 -14.03
CA VAL A 67 11.55 -2.43 -14.71
C VAL A 67 11.25 -3.71 -15.49
N GLU A 68 10.48 -4.62 -14.91
CA GLU A 68 10.12 -5.91 -15.53
C GLU A 68 9.27 -5.76 -16.79
N THR A 69 8.36 -4.80 -16.77
CA THR A 69 7.33 -4.58 -17.81
C THR A 69 7.68 -3.47 -18.80
N PHE A 70 8.75 -2.72 -18.55
CA PHE A 70 9.16 -1.63 -19.42
C PHE A 70 9.66 -2.15 -20.77
N ASP A 71 9.16 -1.52 -21.82
CA ASP A 71 9.46 -1.86 -23.19
C ASP A 71 10.14 -0.69 -23.90
N VAL A 72 11.42 -0.89 -24.21
CA VAL A 72 12.28 0.07 -24.91
C VAL A 72 11.77 0.35 -26.33
N SER A 73 11.08 -0.60 -26.98
CA SER A 73 10.59 -0.45 -28.35
C SER A 73 9.52 0.63 -28.49
N LYS A 74 8.85 1.00 -27.38
CA LYS A 74 7.81 2.02 -27.35
C LYS A 74 8.36 3.46 -27.42
N GLY A 75 9.68 3.65 -27.31
CA GLY A 75 10.33 4.96 -27.53
C GLY A 75 10.14 6.00 -26.42
N PHE A 76 9.47 5.67 -25.31
CA PHE A 76 9.32 6.56 -24.16
C PHE A 76 10.46 6.40 -23.15
N LYS A 77 10.74 7.45 -22.38
CA LYS A 77 11.72 7.37 -21.28
C LYS A 77 11.16 6.50 -20.14
N PHE A 78 12.01 5.66 -19.57
CA PHE A 78 11.64 4.84 -18.40
C PHE A 78 11.05 5.67 -17.25
N SER A 79 11.59 6.87 -17.02
CA SER A 79 11.09 7.79 -16.00
C SER A 79 9.60 8.12 -16.14
N THR A 80 9.12 8.29 -17.37
CA THR A 80 7.72 8.61 -17.65
C THR A 80 6.82 7.44 -17.25
N TYR A 81 7.22 6.23 -17.62
CA TYR A 81 6.48 5.01 -17.29
C TYR A 81 6.47 4.75 -15.78
N ALA A 82 7.65 4.74 -15.15
CA ALA A 82 7.78 4.45 -13.72
C ALA A 82 7.03 5.46 -12.85
N ILE A 83 7.13 6.77 -13.14
CA ILE A 83 6.37 7.79 -12.40
C ILE A 83 4.86 7.58 -12.54
N SER A 84 4.38 7.18 -13.73
CA SER A 84 2.95 6.91 -13.94
C SER A 84 2.48 5.71 -13.12
N CYS A 85 3.27 4.64 -13.06
CA CYS A 85 2.96 3.47 -12.24
C CYS A 85 2.94 3.80 -10.73
N ILE A 86 3.90 4.60 -10.26
CA ILE A 86 3.96 5.03 -8.85
C ILE A 86 2.76 5.92 -8.51
N LYS A 87 2.37 6.85 -9.38
CA LYS A 87 1.17 7.68 -9.15
C LYS A 87 -0.12 6.86 -9.11
N ALA A 88 -0.21 5.77 -9.87
CA ALA A 88 -1.39 4.91 -9.86
C ALA A 88 -1.54 4.19 -8.52
N ILE A 89 -0.44 3.65 -7.96
CA ILE A 89 -0.51 2.93 -6.67
C ILE A 89 -0.84 3.88 -5.52
N THR A 90 -0.23 5.06 -5.52
CA THR A 90 -0.45 6.03 -4.44
C THR A 90 -1.85 6.62 -4.45
N ARG A 91 -2.50 6.74 -5.62
CA ARG A 91 -3.89 7.16 -5.71
C ARG A 91 -4.84 6.14 -5.07
N ASN A 92 -4.61 4.86 -5.32
CA ASN A 92 -5.44 3.80 -4.75
C ASN A 92 -5.38 3.82 -3.21
N ARG A 93 -4.22 4.11 -2.60
CA ARG A 93 -4.07 4.21 -1.14
C ARG A 93 -4.95 5.30 -0.50
N LEU A 94 -5.23 6.40 -1.20
CA LEU A 94 -6.19 7.41 -0.71
C LEU A 94 -7.61 6.86 -0.63
N ASP A 95 -7.97 5.94 -1.54
CA ASP A 95 -9.28 5.28 -1.55
C ASP A 95 -9.37 4.16 -0.48
N TYR A 96 -8.24 3.59 -0.07
CA TYR A 96 -8.13 2.55 0.98
C TYR A 96 -7.91 3.12 2.41
N SER A 97 -8.02 4.43 2.62
CA SER A 97 -7.61 5.12 3.86
C SER A 97 -8.43 4.86 5.13
N ILE A 98 -8.98 3.65 5.30
CA ILE A 98 -9.58 3.20 6.56
C ILE A 98 -9.10 1.76 6.86
N ASP A 99 -7.80 1.59 7.09
CA ASP A 99 -7.32 0.44 7.87
C ASP A 99 -7.44 0.83 9.36
N LEU A 100 -8.64 0.68 9.93
CA LEU A 100 -8.88 0.85 11.36
C LEU A 100 -8.81 -0.52 12.03
N SER A 101 -8.13 -0.62 13.17
CA SER A 101 -8.21 -1.83 13.98
C SER A 101 -9.64 -2.02 14.49
N LEU A 102 -10.16 -3.24 14.44
CA LEU A 102 -11.46 -3.52 15.05
C LEU A 102 -11.45 -3.36 16.58
N ASP A 103 -10.25 -3.46 17.18
CA ASP A 103 -10.03 -3.28 18.61
C ASP A 103 -9.83 -1.80 18.99
N GLU A 104 -9.85 -0.87 18.03
CA GLU A 104 -9.73 0.56 18.36
C GLU A 104 -10.95 1.07 19.12
N PRO A 105 -10.75 1.82 20.21
CA PRO A 105 -11.84 2.40 20.96
C PRO A 105 -12.51 3.54 20.16
N ILE A 106 -13.83 3.48 20.06
CA ILE A 106 -14.65 4.51 19.45
C ILE A 106 -14.79 5.67 20.44
N GLN A 107 -14.64 6.91 19.96
CA GLN A 107 -14.86 8.10 20.78
C GLN A 107 -16.36 8.33 21.01
N ASN A 108 -16.88 7.76 22.10
CA ASN A 108 -18.24 8.00 22.58
C ASN A 108 -18.28 9.16 23.58
N GLN A 109 -19.41 9.88 23.61
CA GLN A 109 -19.61 11.02 24.53
C GLN A 109 -19.69 10.58 26.00
N ASP A 110 -20.00 9.31 26.25
CA ASP A 110 -20.28 8.75 27.57
C ASP A 110 -19.05 8.13 28.27
N GLY A 111 -17.87 8.17 27.62
CA GLY A 111 -16.62 7.67 28.21
C GLY A 111 -16.51 6.15 28.32
N GLU A 112 -17.44 5.39 27.72
CA GLU A 112 -17.33 3.94 27.60
C GLU A 112 -16.29 3.57 26.53
N ASN A 113 -15.38 2.65 26.86
CA ASN A 113 -14.42 2.08 25.92
C ASN A 113 -15.14 1.01 25.07
N LEU A 114 -15.90 1.44 24.07
CA LEU A 114 -16.46 0.55 23.06
C LEU A 114 -15.45 0.38 21.92
N SER A 115 -15.22 -0.85 21.46
CA SER A 115 -14.40 -1.10 20.27
C SER A 115 -15.28 -1.21 19.01
N MET A 116 -14.68 -1.12 17.82
CA MET A 116 -15.42 -1.27 16.56
C MET A 116 -16.09 -2.65 16.44
N VAL A 117 -15.44 -3.71 16.92
CA VAL A 117 -16.01 -5.07 16.92
C VAL A 117 -17.28 -5.17 17.75
N ASP A 118 -17.40 -4.40 18.83
CA ASP A 118 -18.58 -4.44 19.71
C ASP A 118 -19.85 -3.89 19.03
N THR A 119 -19.70 -3.12 17.96
CA THR A 119 -20.83 -2.54 17.21
C THR A 119 -21.39 -3.46 16.12
N LEU A 120 -20.71 -4.56 15.82
CA LEU A 120 -21.12 -5.50 14.78
C LEU A 120 -22.22 -6.43 15.30
N GLU A 121 -23.32 -6.52 14.56
CA GLU A 121 -24.41 -7.46 14.87
C GLU A 121 -23.97 -8.91 14.58
N ASP A 122 -24.10 -9.79 15.57
CA ASP A 122 -23.87 -11.23 15.39
C ASP A 122 -25.20 -11.94 15.08
N GLU A 123 -25.45 -12.21 13.80
CA GLU A 123 -26.66 -12.90 13.32
C GLU A 123 -26.84 -14.33 13.87
N ARG A 124 -25.80 -14.92 14.49
CA ARG A 124 -25.87 -16.29 15.04
C ARG A 124 -26.45 -16.33 16.46
N VAL A 125 -26.47 -15.20 17.15
CA VAL A 125 -26.85 -15.10 18.56
C VAL A 125 -28.08 -14.21 18.68
N ASP A 126 -29.23 -14.81 18.95
CA ASP A 126 -30.42 -14.08 19.35
C ASP A 126 -30.39 -13.87 20.88
N ILE A 127 -29.81 -12.74 21.29
CA ILE A 127 -29.65 -12.38 22.72
C ILE A 127 -31.03 -12.28 23.41
N GLU A 128 -32.07 -11.82 22.71
CA GLU A 128 -33.40 -11.67 23.29
C GLU A 128 -34.01 -13.03 23.61
N SER A 129 -33.97 -13.96 22.64
CA SER A 129 -34.47 -15.32 22.84
C SER A 129 -33.69 -16.05 23.95
N ASP A 130 -32.36 -15.94 23.96
CA ASP A 130 -31.51 -16.60 24.97
C ASP A 130 -31.77 -16.07 26.40
N CYS A 131 -32.03 -14.77 26.54
CA CYS A 131 -32.39 -14.16 27.83
C CYS A 131 -33.73 -14.67 28.34
N VAL A 132 -34.75 -14.76 27.47
CA VAL A 132 -36.08 -15.29 27.80
C VAL A 132 -35.97 -16.76 28.23
N ASP A 133 -35.18 -17.57 27.52
CA ASP A 133 -34.97 -18.98 27.84
C ASP A 133 -34.24 -19.19 29.17
N ARG A 134 -33.26 -18.35 29.51
CA ARG A 134 -32.62 -18.38 30.83
C ARG A 134 -33.59 -17.97 31.94
N TYR A 135 -34.37 -16.91 31.74
CA TYR A 135 -35.35 -16.45 32.71
C TYR A 135 -36.38 -17.55 33.00
N ASN A 136 -36.92 -18.18 31.97
CA ASN A 136 -37.87 -19.28 32.09
C ASN A 136 -37.24 -20.48 32.81
N ARG A 137 -36.01 -20.89 32.45
CA ARG A 137 -35.30 -21.99 33.13
C ARG A 137 -35.06 -21.74 34.61
N ASN A 138 -34.78 -20.50 35.01
CA ASN A 138 -34.53 -20.13 36.42
C ASN A 138 -35.83 -19.89 37.20
N ARG A 139 -36.94 -19.59 36.54
CA ARG A 139 -38.26 -19.39 37.17
C ARG A 139 -38.96 -20.69 37.57
N PHE A 140 -38.61 -21.81 36.95
CA PHE A 140 -39.20 -23.13 37.23
C PHE A 140 -38.27 -24.10 37.98
N LYS A 141 -37.20 -23.58 38.60
CA LYS A 141 -36.43 -24.25 39.65
C LYS A 141 -36.88 -23.75 41.02
#